data_AF-A0A8S0Q7Z6-F1
#
_entry.id   AF-A0A8S0Q7Z6-F1
#
_cell.length_a   1.000
_cell.length_b   1.000
_cell.length_c   1.000
_cell.angle_alpha   90.00
_cell.angle_beta   90.00
_cell.angle_gamma   90.00
#
_symmetry.space_group_name_H-M   'P 1'
#
loop_
_entity.id
_entity.type
_entity.pdbx_description
1 polymer ?
#
loop_
_entity_poly.entity_id
_entity_poly.type
_entity_poly.pdbx_seq_one_letter_code
_entity_poly.pdbx_strand_id
1 'polypeptide(L)'
;MEVEVYPDSDVEDPDVKVCGICGDEGRKDLLVICSRCSDWAEHTYCMLKVPTKVPKGNWVCLECKVEEKSSNQRQDKIGRIDGNVKKQLL
;
A
#
# COMPACT_ATOMS: atom_id res chain seq x y z
N MET A 1 -42.26 30.75 -21.60
CA MET A 1 -40.85 30.36 -21.72
C MET A 1 -40.76 29.00 -21.06
N GLU A 2 -40.66 27.95 -21.85
CA GLU A 2 -40.48 26.60 -21.32
C GLU A 2 -39.08 26.55 -20.71
N VAL A 3 -39.00 26.25 -19.42
CA VAL A 3 -37.73 25.99 -18.75
C VAL A 3 -37.33 24.57 -19.09
N GLU A 4 -36.41 24.43 -20.04
CA GLU A 4 -35.75 23.14 -20.29
C GLU A 4 -34.91 22.80 -19.06
N VAL A 5 -35.40 21.88 -18.24
CA VAL A 5 -34.63 21.29 -17.15
C VAL A 5 -33.64 20.32 -17.80
N TYR A 6 -32.41 20.78 -18.00
CA TYR A 6 -31.29 19.89 -18.34
C TYR A 6 -31.12 18.95 -17.14
N PRO A 7 -31.17 17.62 -17.33
CA PRO A 7 -30.85 16.71 -16.25
C PRO A 7 -29.42 17.05 -15.81
N ASP A 8 -29.26 17.51 -14.57
CA ASP A 8 -27.99 17.46 -13.86
C ASP A 8 -27.52 16.02 -13.99
N SER A 9 -26.67 15.78 -14.99
CA SER A 9 -26.02 14.50 -15.15
C SER A 9 -25.26 14.30 -13.85
N ASP A 10 -25.58 13.24 -13.11
CA ASP A 10 -24.77 12.69 -12.03
C ASP A 10 -23.35 12.43 -12.56
N VAL A 11 -22.56 13.49 -12.70
CA VAL A 11 -21.14 13.40 -13.00
C VAL A 11 -20.54 12.92 -11.69
N GLU A 12 -20.39 11.60 -11.57
CA GLU A 12 -19.59 11.03 -10.49
C GLU A 12 -18.21 11.70 -10.57
N ASP A 13 -17.92 12.55 -9.59
CA ASP A 13 -16.66 13.25 -9.48
C ASP A 13 -15.55 12.19 -9.49
N PRO A 14 -14.64 12.19 -10.49
CA PRO A 14 -13.60 11.18 -10.57
C PRO A 14 -12.82 11.15 -9.26
N ASP A 15 -12.73 10.00 -8.60
CA ASP A 15 -12.06 9.80 -7.30
C ASP A 15 -10.66 10.44 -7.28
N VAL A 16 -10.60 11.71 -6.86
CA VAL A 16 -9.39 12.53 -6.90
C VAL A 16 -8.45 12.06 -5.80
N LYS A 17 -7.31 11.50 -6.19
CA LYS A 17 -6.27 11.08 -5.25
C LYS A 17 -5.37 12.25 -4.87
N VAL A 18 -5.30 12.52 -3.57
CA VAL A 18 -4.38 13.50 -2.97
C VAL A 18 -3.22 12.80 -2.26
N CYS A 19 -2.09 13.48 -2.12
CA CYS A 19 -0.95 12.95 -1.38
C CYS A 19 -1.27 12.91 0.12
N GLY A 20 -1.19 11.74 0.74
CA GLY A 20 -1.44 11.54 2.16
C GLY A 20 -0.41 12.19 3.11
N ILE A 21 0.68 12.74 2.57
CA ILE A 21 1.72 13.43 3.34
C ILE A 21 1.53 14.96 3.33
N CYS A 22 1.28 15.56 2.16
CA CYS A 22 1.13 17.02 2.05
C CYS A 22 -0.31 17.49 1.90
N GLY A 23 -1.26 16.58 1.68
CA GLY A 23 -2.69 16.90 1.50
C GLY A 23 -3.05 17.55 0.17
N ASP A 24 -2.11 17.59 -0.79
CA ASP A 24 -2.28 18.29 -2.07
C ASP A 24 -2.18 17.30 -3.25
N GLU A 25 -2.83 17.61 -4.38
CA GLU A 25 -2.72 16.84 -5.62
C GLU A 25 -1.33 17.00 -6.27
N GLY A 26 -0.72 18.17 -6.11
CA GLY A 26 0.63 18.54 -6.48
C GLY A 26 1.01 18.14 -7.90
N ARG A 27 2.20 17.58 -8.05
CA ARG A 27 2.65 16.98 -9.31
C ARG A 27 2.09 15.56 -9.45
N LYS A 28 0.94 15.45 -10.12
CA LYS A 28 0.21 14.19 -10.35
C LYS A 28 1.06 13.11 -11.04
N ASP A 29 2.00 13.50 -11.90
CA ASP A 29 2.93 12.59 -12.59
C ASP A 29 3.95 11.93 -11.64
N LEU A 30 4.15 12.51 -10.46
CA LEU A 30 5.00 11.98 -9.39
C LEU A 30 4.20 11.42 -8.22
N LEU A 31 2.87 11.37 -8.34
CA LEU A 31 1.99 10.74 -7.36
C LEU A 31 1.96 9.23 -7.64
N VAL A 32 2.30 8.43 -6.65
CA VAL A 32 2.13 6.97 -6.72
C VAL A 32 0.99 6.53 -5.83
N ILE A 33 0.19 5.60 -6.34
CA ILE A 33 -0.97 5.04 -5.65
C ILE A 33 -0.62 3.61 -5.24
N CYS A 34 -1.02 3.22 -4.03
CA CYS A 34 -0.81 1.88 -3.53
C CYS A 34 -1.55 0.87 -4.41
N SER A 35 -0.82 -0.06 -5.03
CA SER A 35 -1.43 -1.06 -5.92
C SER A 35 -2.26 -2.12 -5.20
N ARG A 36 -2.28 -2.12 -3.86
CA ARG A 36 -3.01 -3.11 -3.04
C ARG A 36 -4.32 -2.55 -2.51
N CYS A 37 -4.29 -1.43 -1.80
CA CYS A 37 -5.51 -0.82 -1.26
C CYS A 37 -6.13 0.22 -2.20
N SER A 38 -5.36 0.85 -3.09
CA SER A 38 -5.82 1.99 -3.92
C SER A 38 -6.32 3.22 -3.13
N ASP A 39 -6.30 3.15 -1.80
CA ASP A 39 -6.77 4.20 -0.89
C ASP A 39 -5.68 5.23 -0.58
N TRP A 40 -4.42 4.80 -0.59
CA TRP A 40 -3.29 5.64 -0.19
C TRP A 40 -2.42 6.04 -1.38
N ALA A 41 -2.08 7.32 -1.46
CA ALA A 41 -1.21 7.90 -2.46
C ALA A 41 -0.16 8.82 -1.83
N GLU A 42 1.05 8.82 -2.38
CA GLU A 42 2.14 9.69 -1.93
C GLU A 42 2.91 10.23 -3.13
N HIS A 43 3.33 11.50 -3.09
CA HIS A 43 4.32 11.96 -4.05
C HIS A 43 5.68 11.32 -3.75
N THR A 44 6.43 10.97 -4.79
CA THR A 44 7.79 10.43 -4.62
C THR A 44 8.72 11.37 -3.85
N TYR A 45 8.53 12.67 -3.98
CA TYR A 45 9.31 13.68 -3.24
C TYR A 45 8.80 13.93 -1.81
N CYS A 46 7.59 13.47 -1.46
CA CYS A 46 7.06 13.54 -0.10
C CYS A 46 7.47 12.31 0.73
N MET A 47 7.89 11.22 0.09
CA MET A 47 8.33 10.00 0.77
C MET A 47 9.52 10.26 1.70
N LEU A 48 9.49 9.65 2.89
CA LEU A 48 10.59 9.67 3.88
C LEU A 48 11.95 9.27 3.29
N LYS A 49 11.96 8.31 2.37
CA LYS A 49 13.13 7.97 1.54
C LYS A 49 12.81 8.35 0.10
N VAL A 50 13.07 9.61 -0.25
CA VAL A 50 12.84 10.14 -1.60
C VAL A 50 13.62 9.26 -2.60
N PRO A 51 12.93 8.49 -3.46
CA PRO A 51 13.60 7.73 -4.47
C PRO A 51 14.06 8.69 -5.57
N THR A 52 15.25 8.45 -6.13
CA THR A 52 15.82 9.29 -7.20
C THR A 52 15.00 9.25 -8.49
N LYS A 53 14.09 8.28 -8.63
CA LYS A 53 13.15 8.12 -9.74
C LYS A 53 11.82 7.56 -9.20
N VAL A 54 10.73 7.79 -9.93
CA VAL A 54 9.46 7.10 -9.66
C VAL A 54 9.71 5.58 -9.64
N PRO A 55 9.26 4.84 -8.61
CA PRO A 55 9.41 3.40 -8.56
C PRO A 55 8.87 2.76 -9.84
N LYS A 56 9.67 1.89 -10.47
CA LYS A 56 9.20 1.08 -11.60
C LYS A 56 8.40 -0.10 -11.05
N GLY A 57 7.16 -0.25 -11.51
CA GLY A 57 6.28 -1.33 -11.09
C GLY A 57 5.34 -0.95 -9.93
N ASN A 58 4.78 -1.97 -9.29
CA ASN A 58 3.72 -1.82 -8.29
C ASN A 58 4.29 -1.27 -6.97
N TRP A 59 4.02 0.00 -6.66
CA TRP A 59 4.31 0.57 -5.35
C TRP A 59 3.23 0.18 -4.34
N VAL A 60 3.64 -0.11 -3.10
CA VAL A 60 2.75 -0.47 -2.00
C VAL A 60 3.05 0.39 -0.76
N CYS A 61 1.99 0.85 -0.08
CA CYS A 61 2.08 1.70 1.10
C CYS A 61 2.69 0.96 2.30
N LEU A 62 3.04 1.70 3.35
CA LEU A 62 3.66 1.12 4.53
C LEU A 62 2.73 0.13 5.27
N GLU A 63 1.44 0.44 5.33
CA GLU A 63 0.44 -0.40 6.00
C GLU A 63 0.33 -1.77 5.32
N CYS A 64 0.12 -1.81 4.00
CA CYS A 64 0.09 -3.06 3.25
C CYS A 64 1.42 -3.85 3.31
N LYS A 65 2.58 -3.18 3.46
CA LYS A 65 3.87 -3.86 3.68
C LYS A 65 3.96 -4.52 5.05
N VAL A 66 3.33 -3.95 6.08
CA VAL A 66 3.31 -4.51 7.44
C VAL A 66 2.39 -5.72 7.50
N GLU A 67 1.21 -5.64 6.89
CA GLU A 67 0.24 -6.74 6.80
C GLU A 67 0.78 -7.99 6.08
N GLU A 68 1.60 -7.79 5.04
CA GLU A 68 2.28 -8.89 4.35
C GLU A 68 3.26 -9.63 5.28
N LYS A 69 4.03 -8.87 6.07
CA LYS A 69 5.03 -9.44 6.98
C LYS A 69 4.42 -10.17 8.15
N SER A 70 3.29 -9.69 8.68
CA SER A 70 2.57 -10.37 9.76
C SER A 70 1.93 -11.69 9.29
N SER A 71 1.58 -11.80 8.01
CA SER A 71 1.06 -13.02 7.39
C SER A 71 2.16 -14.06 7.15
N ASN A 72 3.36 -13.62 6.73
CA ASN A 72 4.48 -14.52 6.43
C ASN A 72 5.26 -15.00 7.67
N GLN A 73 5.16 -14.32 8.81
CA GLN A 73 5.88 -14.72 10.05
C GLN A 73 5.36 -16.00 10.72
N ARG A 74 4.26 -16.60 10.24
CA ARG A 74 3.71 -17.85 10.79
C ARG A 74 4.41 -19.12 10.26
N GLN A 75 5.34 -19.02 9.30
CA GLN A 75 5.93 -20.20 8.63
C GLN A 75 7.41 -20.48 8.94
N ASP A 76 8.09 -19.70 9.79
CA ASP A 76 9.56 -19.84 10.00
C ASP A 76 9.99 -20.40 11.37
N LYS A 77 9.18 -21.26 12.03
CA LYS A 77 9.64 -22.04 13.21
C LYS A 77 9.07 -23.46 13.24
N ILE A 78 9.44 -24.31 12.29
CA ILE A 78 9.45 -25.77 12.49
C ILE A 78 10.91 -26.24 12.43
N GLY A 79 11.67 -25.87 13.47
CA GLY A 79 12.94 -26.52 13.78
C GLY A 79 12.66 -27.83 14.50
N ARG A 80 12.62 -28.93 13.73
CA ARG A 80 12.51 -30.30 14.23
C ARG A 80 13.90 -30.76 14.68
N ILE A 81 14.11 -31.05 15.96
CA ILE A 81 15.26 -31.84 16.42
C ILE A 81 14.70 -32.99 17.26
N ASP A 82 14.43 -34.10 16.57
CA ASP A 82 14.25 -35.42 17.15
C ASP A 82 15.61 -35.88 17.72
N GLY A 83 15.72 -36.01 19.05
CA GLY A 83 16.97 -36.33 19.73
C GLY A 83 16.76 -37.03 21.06
N ASN A 84 16.25 -38.26 21.01
CA ASN A 84 16.16 -39.21 22.11
C ASN A 84 17.55 -39.51 22.69
N VAL A 85 17.89 -38.97 23.87
CA VAL A 85 19.07 -39.41 24.62
C VAL A 85 18.62 -40.30 25.77
N LYS A 86 18.60 -41.61 25.52
CA LYS A 86 18.63 -42.64 26.55
C LYS A 86 19.95 -42.50 27.31
N LYS A 87 19.92 -42.17 28.60
CA LYS A 87 21.05 -42.46 29.51
C LYS A 87 20.60 -43.53 30.50
N GLN A 88 20.89 -44.77 30.13
CA GLN A 88 20.86 -45.95 30.96
C GLN A 88 22.28 -46.12 31.54
N LEU A 89 22.36 -46.18 32.87
CA LEU A 89 23.37 -46.84 33.72
C LEU A 89 24.87 -46.51 33.54
N LEU A 90 25.44 -45.84 34.54
CA LEU A 90 26.35 -46.44 35.53
C LEU A 90 26.31 -45.62 36.82
#